data_AF-A0A183FC37-F1
#
_entry.id   AF-A0A183FC37-F1
#
_cell.length_a   1.000
_cell.length_b   1.000
_cell.length_c   1.000
_cell.angle_alpha   90.00
_cell.angle_beta   90.00
_cell.angle_gamma   90.00
#
_symmetry.space_group_name_H-M   'P 1'
#
loop_
_entity.id
_entity.type
_entity.pdbx_description
1 polymer ?
#
loop_
_entity_poly.entity_id
_entity_poly.type
_entity_poly.pdbx_seq_one_letter_code
_entity_poly.pdbx_strand_id
1 'polypeptide(L)' 'MPQSVTPAEVHLSAAGGQSLHLINNNSDQRMMFKVKISNTDDYRVSPAFGFVDASGQAQVEVTRR' A
#
# COMPACT_ATOMS: atom_id res chain seq x y z
N MET A 1 -3.45 18.70 -0.27
CA MET A 1 -2.06 18.27 -0.53
C MET A 1 -2.09 16.90 -1.19
N PRO A 2 -1.14 16.57 -2.07
CA PRO A 2 -1.11 15.25 -2.71
C PRO A 2 -0.74 14.16 -1.70
N GLN A 3 -1.40 13.01 -1.84
CA GLN A 3 -1.12 11.80 -1.07
C GLN A 3 0.01 11.05 -1.76
N SER A 4 0.90 10.42 -1.00
CA SER A 4 2.07 9.72 -1.55
C SER A 4 2.17 8.30 -1.01
N VAL A 5 2.79 7.42 -1.80
CA VAL A 5 3.09 6.04 -1.42
C VAL A 5 4.60 5.82 -1.53
N THR A 6 5.22 5.30 -0.47
CA THR A 6 6.67 5.06 -0.41
C THR A 6 6.98 3.62 -0.02
N PRO A 7 7.72 2.84 -0.83
CA PRO A 7 8.20 3.19 -2.16
C PRO A 7 7.05 3.22 -3.19
N ALA A 8 7.20 4.00 -4.25
CA ALA A 8 6.20 4.07 -5.33
C ALA A 8 6.25 2.83 -6.25
N GLU A 9 7.42 2.18 -6.32
CA GLU A 9 7.66 0.99 -7.13
C GLU A 9 8.59 0.03 -6.36
N VAL A 10 8.44 -1.27 -6.60
CA VAL A 10 9.32 -2.28 -6.04
C VAL A 10 9.50 -3.41 -7.06
N HIS A 11 10.69 -4.02 -7.08
CA HIS A 11 10.94 -5.24 -7.83
C HIS A 11 11.07 -6.42 -6.88
N LEU A 12 10.21 -7.43 -7.05
CA LEU A 12 10.25 -8.68 -6.29
C LEU A 12 10.75 -9.82 -7.17
N SER A 13 11.45 -10.78 -6.56
CA SER A 13 11.85 -12.01 -7.25
C SER A 13 10.62 -12.81 -7.66
N ALA A 14 10.69 -13.47 -8.83
CA ALA A 14 9.64 -14.39 -9.28
C ALA A 14 9.49 -15.61 -8.37
N ALA A 15 10.50 -15.94 -7.58
CA ALA A 15 10.45 -17.02 -6.57
C ALA A 15 9.70 -16.63 -5.28
N GLY A 16 9.20 -15.39 -5.20
CA GLY A 16 8.49 -14.87 -4.05
C GLY A 16 9.23 -13.73 -3.35
N GLY A 17 8.50 -13.00 -2.50
CA GLY A 17 9.03 -11.88 -1.73
C GLY A 17 7.95 -11.02 -1.10
N GLN A 18 8.36 -10.07 -0.26
CA GLN A 18 7.47 -9.11 0.40
C GLN A 18 8.01 -7.69 0.25
N SER A 19 7.12 -6.72 0.16
CA SER A 19 7.43 -5.30 0.25
C SER A 19 6.44 -4.59 1.15
N LEU A 20 6.92 -3.57 1.85
CA LEU A 20 6.10 -2.68 2.68
C LEU A 20 6.01 -1.32 1.98
N HIS A 21 4.78 -0.86 1.77
CA HIS A 21 4.46 0.46 1.23
C HIS A 21 3.79 1.31 2.31
N LEU A 22 4.26 2.54 2.46
CA LEU A 22 3.69 3.54 3.35
C LEU A 22 2.80 4.49 2.56
N ILE A 23 1.50 4.48 2.84
CA ILE A 23 0.55 5.48 2.36
C ILE A 23 0.59 6.66 3.32
N ASN A 24 1.04 7.82 2.85
CA ASN A 24 1.10 9.05 3.63
C ASN A 24 -0.15 9.89 3.38
N ASN A 25 -0.84 10.25 4.47
CA ASN A 25 -1.91 11.23 4.44
C ASN A 25 -1.39 12.63 4.79
N ASN A 26 -1.10 13.45 3.78
CA ASN A 26 -0.63 14.84 3.99
C ASN A 26 -1.77 15.86 4.15
N SER A 27 -3.00 15.40 4.39
CA SER A 27 -4.15 16.28 4.63
C SER A 27 -4.50 16.36 6.12
N ASP A 28 -5.27 17.38 6.46
CA ASP A 28 -5.86 17.61 7.78
C ASP A 28 -7.14 16.80 8.03
N GLN A 29 -7.54 15.94 7.08
CA GLN A 29 -8.73 15.10 7.17
C GLN A 29 -8.37 13.62 7.13
N ARG A 30 -9.11 12.80 7.87
CA ARG A 30 -9.00 11.33 7.79
C ARG A 30 -9.46 10.85 6.42
N MET A 31 -8.69 9.96 5.82
CA MET A 31 -8.98 9.38 4.50
C MET A 31 -9.22 7.88 4.58
N MET A 32 -9.94 7.34 3.60
CA MET A 32 -10.05 5.89 3.38
C MET A 32 -9.27 5.51 2.12
N PHE A 33 -8.68 4.31 2.11
CA PHE A 33 -8.04 3.75 0.92
C PHE A 33 -8.60 2.37 0.61
N LYS A 34 -8.54 2.00 -0.67
CA LYS A 34 -8.81 0.65 -1.18
C LYS A 34 -7.76 0.30 -2.23
N VAL A 35 -7.02 -0.77 -1.99
CA VAL A 35 -6.02 -1.28 -2.93
C VAL A 35 -6.69 -2.25 -3.89
N LYS A 36 -6.47 -2.05 -5.19
CA LYS A 36 -6.85 -2.99 -6.24
C LYS A 36 -5.56 -3.59 -6.81
N ILE A 37 -5.54 -4.91 -6.93
CA ILE A 37 -4.43 -5.65 -7.54
C ILE A 37 -4.87 -6.16 -8.91
N SER A 38 -4.00 -5.98 -9.91
CA SER A 38 -4.25 -6.42 -11.29
C SER A 38 -3.98 -7.91 -11.48
N ASN A 39 -3.15 -8.51 -10.63
CA ASN A 39 -2.85 -9.93 -10.61
C ASN A 39 -3.16 -10.48 -9.21
N THR A 40 -4.29 -11.16 -9.08
CA THR A 40 -4.74 -11.81 -7.84
C THR A 40 -4.22 -13.23 -7.69
N ASP A 41 -3.56 -13.79 -8.71
CA ASP A 41 -3.05 -15.16 -8.66
C ASP A 41 -1.75 -15.17 -7.87
N ASP A 42 -0.81 -14.32 -8.28
CA ASP A 42 0.55 -14.29 -7.75
C ASP A 42 0.76 -13.27 -6.62
N TYR A 43 -0.02 -12.19 -6.58
CA TYR A 43 0.15 -11.15 -5.58
C TYR A 43 -0.94 -11.19 -4.52
N ARG A 44 -0.57 -10.83 -3.30
CA ARG A 44 -1.50 -10.52 -2.22
C ARG A 44 -1.15 -9.18 -1.61
N VAL A 45 -2.16 -8.54 -1.03
CA VAL A 45 -2.02 -7.27 -0.35
C VAL A 45 -2.74 -7.32 0.99
N SER A 46 -2.12 -6.75 2.02
CA SER A 46 -2.68 -6.65 3.36
C SER A 46 -2.30 -5.31 4.00
N PRO A 47 -3.26 -4.50 4.47
CA PRO A 47 -4.70 -4.61 4.28
C PRO A 47 -5.14 -4.16 2.87
N ALA A 48 -6.24 -4.73 2.35
CA ALA A 48 -6.80 -4.33 1.04
C ALA A 48 -7.62 -3.03 1.10
N PHE A 49 -8.06 -2.62 2.29
CA PHE A 49 -8.74 -1.35 2.54
C PHE A 49 -8.49 -0.92 3.98
N GLY A 50 -8.62 0.38 4.24
CA GLY A 50 -8.41 0.92 5.57
C GLY A 50 -8.58 2.43 5.61
N PHE A 51 -8.17 3.00 6.74
CA PHE A 51 -8.15 4.45 6.96
C PHE A 51 -6.74 4.92 7.23
N VAL A 52 -6.48 6.18 6.91
CA VAL A 52 -5.28 6.91 7.31
C VAL A 52 -5.73 8.19 8.01
N ASP A 53 -5.31 8.37 9.25
CA ASP A 53 -5.66 9.57 10.02
C ASP A 53 -5.02 10.83 9.42
N ALA A 54 -5.52 12.00 9.81
CA ALA A 54 -4.98 13.28 9.37
C ALA A 54 -3.49 13.40 9.71
N SER A 55 -2.66 13.84 8.76
CA SER A 55 -1.20 13.89 8.88
C SER A 55 -0.54 12.53 9.24
N GLY A 56 -1.27 11.42 9.06
CA GLY A 56 -0.88 10.08 9.46
C GLY A 56 -0.33 9.23 8.32
N GLN A 57 0.01 7.98 8.66
CA GLN A 57 0.50 7.00 7.69
C GLN A 57 -0.17 5.64 7.92
N ALA A 58 -0.32 4.87 6.85
CA ALA A 58 -0.75 3.47 6.91
C ALA A 58 0.21 2.57 6.15
N GLN A 59 0.49 1.39 6.70
CA GLN A 59 1.32 0.37 6.08
C GLN A 59 0.46 -0.59 5.26
N VAL A 60 0.95 -0.90 4.05
CA VAL A 60 0.40 -1.91 3.17
C VAL A 60 1.51 -2.86 2.78
N GLU A 61 1.35 -4.13 3.15
CA GLU A 61 2.21 -5.22 2.76
C GLU A 61 1.76 -5.79 1.42
N VAL A 62 2.70 -5.94 0.49
CA VAL A 62 2.51 -6.64 -0.78
C VAL A 62 3.38 -7.89 -0.76
N THR A 63 2.77 -9.05 -1.00
CA THR A 63 3.46 -10.34 -1.06
C THR A 63 3.39 -10.89 -2.48
N ARG A 64 4.53 -11.26 -3.05
CA ARG A 64 4.65 -12.09 -4.25
C ARG A 64 4.78 -13.55 -3.83
N ARG A 65 3.94 -14.40 -4.40
CA ARG A 65 3.97 -15.86 -4.29
C ARG A 65 4.74 -16.48 -5.45
#